data_AF-A0A8D5FGZ9-F1
#
_entry.id   AF-A0A8D5FGZ9-F1
#
_cell.length_a   1.000
_cell.length_b   1.000
_cell.length_c   1.000
_cell.angle_alpha   90.00
_cell.angle_beta   90.00
_cell.angle_gamma   90.00
#
_symmetry.space_group_name_H-M   'P 1'
#
loop_
_entity.id
_entity.type
_entity.pdbx_description
1 polymer ?
#
loop_
_entity_poly.entity_id
_entity_poly.type
_entity_poly.pdbx_seq_one_letter_code
_entity_poly.pdbx_strand_id
1 'polypeptide(L)'
;MDNNEFRKPLIQSAVIIGAIVVLISMLSPSSGTATGGGGAISVFSGIGNTILFIFGLSFALAFSIFILVAIFLGAVALNSPDSAVQMYSDLKKNFSQNLLTYKDRLSCCSSSSNISISEEEYNTMIQEISQLRENSIQLEEKIKSLENDLQSLNQNYSALTSENATLKVKFEELEQAVQSLSSFEKERESVIADLSAKIETQPDNDLKGQLLELSHLQKEAQKGISSFSERLDALEKSLKQSPTAGIFSYIESREDQNQFIKFVEEAVSQDMTYSQIDTFLTEKLNPELDQIIKEHPALTKTYIRNKKRK
;
A
#
# COMPACT_ATOMS: atom_id res chain seq x y z
N MET A 1 21.20 -5.87 25.48
CA MET A 1 20.54 -6.84 24.58
C MET A 1 19.16 -6.28 24.31
N ASP A 2 18.94 -5.85 23.07
CA ASP A 2 17.73 -5.11 22.69
C ASP A 2 16.52 -6.04 22.63
N ASN A 3 15.55 -5.80 23.51
CA ASN A 3 14.33 -6.61 23.67
C ASN A 3 13.33 -6.48 22.48
N ASN A 4 13.76 -5.91 21.35
CA ASN A 4 12.93 -5.64 20.18
C ASN A 4 13.17 -6.58 18.99
N GLU A 5 14.22 -7.42 19.01
CA GLU A 5 14.49 -8.35 17.89
C GLU A 5 13.52 -9.54 17.84
N PHE A 6 12.87 -9.90 18.95
CA PHE A 6 11.89 -11.01 18.99
C PHE A 6 10.47 -10.62 18.60
N ARG A 7 10.12 -9.33 18.53
CA ARG A 7 8.74 -8.90 18.23
C ARG A 7 8.37 -9.09 16.76
N LYS A 8 9.32 -8.90 15.85
CA LYS A 8 9.12 -9.05 14.40
C LYS A 8 8.73 -10.48 14.00
N PRO A 9 9.45 -11.55 14.41
CA PRO A 9 9.05 -12.92 14.07
C PRO A 9 7.74 -13.34 14.73
N LEU A 10 7.43 -12.79 15.92
CA LEU A 10 6.20 -13.12 16.64
C LEU A 10 4.96 -12.51 15.98
N ILE A 11 5.02 -11.25 15.56
CA ILE A 11 3.96 -10.60 14.77
C ILE A 11 3.78 -11.29 13.42
N GLN A 12 4.87 -11.67 12.76
CA GLN A 12 4.82 -12.37 11.48
C GLN A 12 4.16 -13.76 11.61
N SER A 13 4.44 -14.49 12.69
CA SER A 13 3.77 -15.77 12.97
C SER A 13 2.27 -15.62 13.24
N ALA A 14 1.86 -14.56 13.93
CA ALA A 14 0.46 -14.29 14.24
C ALA A 14 -0.38 -14.00 12.98
N VAL A 15 0.20 -13.26 12.02
CA VAL A 15 -0.45 -12.98 10.72
C VAL A 15 -0.62 -14.26 9.90
N ILE A 16 0.40 -15.13 9.88
CA ILE A 16 0.34 -16.41 9.13
C ILE A 16 -0.71 -17.34 9.75
N ILE A 17 -0.79 -17.42 11.08
CA ILE A 17 -1.81 -18.22 11.77
C ILE A 17 -3.21 -17.66 11.48
N GLY A 18 -3.38 -16.34 11.53
CA GLY A 18 -4.65 -15.69 11.16
C GLY A 18 -5.09 -16.02 9.73
N ALA A 19 -4.16 -15.97 8.78
CA ALA A 19 -4.43 -16.32 7.38
C ALA A 19 -4.83 -17.81 7.22
N ILE A 20 -4.15 -18.73 7.92
CA ILE A 20 -4.47 -20.16 7.89
C ILE A 20 -5.85 -20.44 8.49
N VAL A 21 -6.23 -19.78 9.59
CA VAL A 21 -7.56 -19.94 10.21
C VAL A 21 -8.67 -19.45 9.28
N VAL A 22 -8.45 -18.34 8.56
CA VAL A 22 -9.39 -17.84 7.53
C VAL A 22 -9.48 -18.81 6.34
N LEU A 23 -8.36 -19.43 5.96
CA LEU A 23 -8.33 -20.40 4.87
C LEU A 23 -9.07 -21.69 5.24
N ILE A 24 -8.90 -22.16 6.49
CA ILE A 24 -9.60 -23.34 7.02
C ILE A 24 -11.11 -23.07 7.18
N SER A 25 -11.52 -21.86 7.57
CA SER A 25 -12.94 -21.50 7.66
C SER A 25 -13.60 -21.42 6.28
N MET A 26 -12.86 -21.03 5.24
CA MET A 26 -13.32 -21.08 3.84
C MET A 26 -13.36 -22.51 3.26
N LEU A 27 -12.55 -23.44 3.80
CA LEU A 27 -12.51 -24.84 3.38
C LEU A 27 -13.52 -25.73 4.12
N SER A 28 -14.48 -25.18 4.87
CA SER A 28 -15.57 -25.99 5.44
C SER A 28 -16.34 -26.69 4.31
N PRO A 29 -16.42 -28.04 4.34
CA PRO A 29 -16.92 -28.80 3.22
C PRO A 29 -18.41 -28.54 3.03
N SER A 30 -18.75 -27.95 1.88
CA SER A 30 -20.05 -28.09 1.26
C SER A 30 -20.22 -29.54 0.77
N SER A 31 -20.30 -30.50 1.69
CA SER A 31 -20.68 -31.88 1.34
C SER A 31 -21.69 -32.40 2.34
N GLY A 32 -22.95 -32.27 1.90
CA GLY A 32 -24.17 -32.93 2.34
C GLY A 32 -24.08 -33.96 3.46
N THR A 33 -24.70 -33.63 4.57
CA THR A 33 -25.62 -34.55 5.23
C THR A 33 -26.85 -33.77 5.65
N ALA A 34 -27.96 -34.11 5.01
CA ALA A 34 -29.26 -33.55 5.25
C ALA A 34 -29.79 -33.96 6.63
N THR A 35 -30.10 -32.99 7.48
CA THR A 35 -31.19 -33.11 8.45
C THR A 35 -31.81 -31.73 8.60
N GLY A 36 -32.99 -31.58 7.98
CA GLY A 36 -33.70 -30.32 7.82
C GLY A 36 -34.17 -29.72 9.14
N GLY A 37 -34.12 -28.39 9.21
CA GLY A 37 -34.70 -27.64 10.32
C GLY A 37 -34.17 -26.22 10.47
N GLY A 38 -34.68 -25.28 9.66
CA GLY A 38 -34.79 -23.85 9.98
C GLY A 38 -33.49 -23.02 10.05
N GLY A 39 -33.39 -22.02 9.17
CA GLY A 39 -32.25 -21.11 8.94
C GLY A 39 -31.78 -20.20 10.09
N ALA A 40 -31.94 -20.61 11.36
CA ALA A 40 -31.34 -19.97 12.53
C ALA A 40 -30.36 -20.89 13.28
N ILE A 41 -30.45 -22.21 13.14
CA ILE A 41 -29.59 -23.15 13.90
C ILE A 41 -28.20 -23.32 13.26
N SER A 42 -28.04 -23.02 11.97
CA SER A 42 -26.72 -23.10 11.28
C SER A 42 -25.73 -22.03 11.75
N VAL A 43 -26.21 -20.85 12.18
CA VAL A 43 -25.36 -19.78 12.73
C VAL A 43 -24.90 -20.11 14.16
N PHE A 44 -25.77 -20.71 14.98
CA PHE A 44 -25.39 -21.22 16.30
C PHE A 44 -24.49 -22.46 16.22
N SER A 45 -24.69 -23.33 15.22
CA SER A 45 -23.80 -24.46 14.92
C SER A 45 -22.39 -23.98 14.53
N GLY A 46 -22.30 -22.87 13.77
CA GLY A 46 -21.01 -22.24 13.44
C GLY A 46 -20.24 -21.70 14.64
N ILE A 47 -20.93 -21.09 15.61
CA ILE A 47 -20.31 -20.59 16.85
C ILE A 47 -19.85 -21.75 17.74
N GLY A 48 -20.69 -22.78 17.90
CA GLY A 48 -20.34 -23.99 18.67
C GLY A 48 -19.11 -24.69 18.09
N ASN A 49 -19.02 -24.78 16.76
CA ASN A 49 -17.87 -25.39 16.10
C ASN A 49 -16.60 -24.53 16.21
N THR A 50 -16.74 -23.20 16.24
CA THR A 50 -15.60 -22.29 16.50
C THR A 50 -15.06 -22.46 17.93
N ILE A 51 -15.94 -22.59 18.92
CA ILE A 51 -15.53 -22.83 20.31
C ILE A 51 -14.85 -24.19 20.44
N LEU A 52 -15.42 -25.25 19.85
CA LEU A 52 -14.78 -26.57 19.80
C LEU A 52 -13.43 -26.55 19.08
N PHE A 53 -13.31 -25.76 18.01
CA PHE A 53 -12.04 -25.56 17.31
C PHE A 53 -11.00 -24.85 18.20
N ILE A 54 -11.39 -23.82 18.96
CA ILE A 54 -10.48 -23.13 19.89
C ILE A 54 -10.01 -24.08 20.98
N PHE A 55 -10.91 -24.88 21.56
CA PHE A 55 -10.52 -25.90 22.54
C PHE A 55 -9.62 -26.96 21.92
N GLY A 56 -9.97 -27.46 20.73
CA GLY A 56 -9.16 -28.44 19.99
C GLY A 56 -7.77 -27.90 19.65
N LEU A 57 -7.67 -26.66 19.18
CA LEU A 57 -6.41 -25.98 18.91
C LEU A 57 -5.58 -25.80 20.18
N SER A 58 -6.22 -25.40 21.28
CA SER A 58 -5.57 -25.25 22.58
C SER A 58 -4.99 -26.58 23.09
N PHE A 59 -5.77 -27.66 23.02
CA PHE A 59 -5.31 -29.01 23.39
C PHE A 59 -4.20 -29.51 22.47
N ALA A 60 -4.35 -29.35 21.15
CA ALA A 60 -3.35 -29.77 20.17
C ALA A 60 -2.03 -29.01 20.36
N LEU A 61 -2.09 -27.71 20.64
CA LEU A 61 -0.92 -26.87 20.89
C LEU A 61 -0.23 -27.26 22.20
N ALA A 62 -0.99 -27.46 23.28
CA ALA A 62 -0.44 -27.93 24.54
C ALA A 62 0.24 -29.31 24.39
N PHE A 63 -0.38 -30.21 23.64
CA PHE A 63 0.16 -31.54 23.36
C PHE A 63 1.43 -31.48 22.49
N SER A 64 1.45 -30.61 21.48
CA SER A 64 2.63 -30.40 20.62
C SER A 64 3.83 -29.87 21.41
N ILE A 65 3.60 -28.89 22.29
CA ILE A 65 4.65 -28.36 23.18
C ILE A 65 5.16 -29.46 24.11
N PHE A 66 4.26 -30.28 24.69
CA PHE A 66 4.64 -31.39 25.54
C PHE A 66 5.55 -32.40 24.82
N ILE A 67 5.22 -32.76 23.57
CA ILE A 67 6.05 -33.66 22.76
C ILE A 67 7.42 -33.04 22.48
N LEU A 68 7.49 -31.76 22.10
CA LEU A 68 8.77 -31.08 21.83
C LEU A 68 9.66 -31.04 23.07
N VAL A 69 9.09 -30.73 24.23
CA VAL A 69 9.81 -30.73 25.52
C VAL A 69 10.31 -32.14 25.86
N ALA A 70 9.50 -33.17 25.63
CA ALA A 70 9.89 -34.56 25.87
C ALA A 70 11.05 -35.01 24.96
N ILE A 71 11.00 -34.67 23.66
CA ILE A 71 12.09 -34.98 22.72
C ILE A 71 13.36 -34.22 23.09
N PHE A 72 13.24 -32.94 23.43
CA PHE A 72 14.36 -32.11 23.84
C PHE A 72 15.03 -32.68 25.10
N LEU A 73 14.26 -32.99 26.14
CA LEU A 73 14.77 -33.61 27.37
C LEU A 73 15.38 -34.99 27.10
N GLY A 74 14.79 -35.78 26.21
CA GLY A 74 15.36 -37.07 25.78
C GLY A 74 16.72 -36.94 25.11
N ALA A 75 16.87 -35.96 24.21
CA ALA A 75 18.14 -35.66 23.56
C ALA A 75 19.20 -35.17 24.55
N VAL A 76 18.83 -34.30 25.49
CA VAL A 76 19.75 -33.83 26.54
C VAL A 76 20.12 -34.96 27.49
N ALA A 77 19.19 -35.85 27.85
CA ALA A 77 19.45 -36.98 28.74
C ALA A 77 20.44 -37.99 28.13
N LEU A 78 20.44 -38.16 26.80
CA LEU A 78 21.41 -38.99 26.08
C LEU A 78 22.82 -38.42 26.12
N ASN A 79 22.97 -37.10 26.10
CA ASN A 79 24.28 -36.43 26.14
C ASN A 79 24.79 -36.21 27.57
N SER A 80 23.89 -35.89 28.49
CA SER A 80 24.20 -35.51 29.87
C SER A 80 22.95 -35.66 30.76
N PRO A 81 22.79 -36.78 31.48
CA PRO A 81 21.59 -37.04 32.29
C PRO A 81 21.40 -36.02 33.41
N ASP A 82 22.49 -35.54 34.01
CA ASP A 82 22.43 -34.55 35.11
C ASP A 82 21.87 -33.20 34.64
N SER A 83 22.24 -32.76 33.43
CA SER A 83 21.71 -31.52 32.84
C SER A 83 20.22 -31.62 32.50
N ALA A 84 19.74 -32.79 32.06
CA ALA A 84 18.32 -33.00 31.78
C ALA A 84 17.47 -32.90 33.05
N VAL A 85 17.95 -33.44 34.18
CA VAL A 85 17.28 -33.34 35.48
C VAL A 85 17.24 -31.90 35.96
N GLN A 86 18.34 -31.16 35.83
CA GLN A 86 18.39 -29.74 36.21
C GLN A 86 17.41 -28.91 35.37
N MET A 87 17.45 -29.04 34.04
CA MET A 87 16.55 -28.31 33.13
C MET A 87 15.07 -28.62 33.37
N TYR A 88 14.73 -29.88 33.67
CA TYR A 88 13.36 -30.25 34.04
C TYR A 88 12.92 -29.61 35.36
N SER A 89 13.81 -29.57 36.36
CA SER A 89 13.52 -28.94 37.66
C SER A 89 13.29 -27.43 37.54
N ASP A 90 14.06 -26.76 36.68
CA ASP A 90 13.91 -25.33 36.39
C ASP A 90 12.61 -25.05 35.61
N LEU A 91 12.27 -25.88 34.63
CA LEU A 91 11.03 -25.77 33.88
C LEU A 91 9.81 -25.96 34.81
N LYS A 92 9.85 -26.94 35.71
CA LYS A 92 8.81 -27.17 36.73
C LYS A 92 8.65 -25.95 37.64
N LYS A 93 9.76 -25.37 38.10
CA LYS A 93 9.75 -24.18 38.96
C LYS A 93 9.14 -22.98 38.25
N ASN A 94 9.59 -22.69 37.03
CA ASN A 94 9.08 -21.61 36.20
C ASN A 94 7.59 -21.78 35.84
N PHE A 95 7.15 -23.00 35.55
CA PHE A 95 5.75 -23.30 35.29
C PHE A 95 4.89 -23.06 36.54
N SER A 96 5.34 -23.50 37.72
CA SER A 96 4.62 -23.29 38.97
C SER A 96 4.50 -21.81 39.34
N GLN A 97 5.55 -21.01 39.11
CA GLN A 97 5.54 -19.58 39.38
C GLN A 97 4.60 -18.83 38.43
N ASN A 98 4.68 -19.10 37.12
CA ASN A 98 3.80 -18.45 36.14
C ASN A 98 2.33 -18.84 36.32
N LEU A 99 2.04 -20.09 36.72
CA LEU A 99 0.69 -20.56 36.97
C LEU A 99 0.08 -19.93 38.24
N LEU A 100 0.89 -19.68 39.27
CA LEU A 100 0.49 -18.91 40.45
C LEU A 100 0.20 -17.45 40.11
N THR A 101 1.04 -16.79 39.31
CA THR A 101 0.81 -15.40 38.89
C THR A 101 -0.46 -15.24 38.04
N TYR A 102 -0.78 -16.24 37.22
CA TYR A 102 -2.04 -16.25 36.45
C TYR A 102 -3.27 -16.44 37.33
N LYS A 103 -3.15 -17.27 38.38
CA LYS A 103 -4.22 -17.49 39.37
C LYS A 103 -4.45 -16.24 40.24
N ASP A 104 -3.38 -15.58 40.66
CA ASP A 104 -3.47 -14.34 41.46
C ASP A 104 -4.12 -13.21 40.67
N ARG A 105 -3.84 -13.09 39.35
CA ARG A 105 -4.52 -12.12 38.49
C ARG A 105 -6.01 -12.39 38.29
N LEU A 106 -6.47 -13.64 38.42
CA LEU A 106 -7.89 -13.98 38.38
C LEU A 106 -8.59 -13.89 39.76
N SER A 107 -7.83 -13.75 40.85
CA SER A 107 -8.34 -13.83 42.23
C SER A 107 -8.49 -12.48 42.95
N CYS A 108 -8.29 -11.34 42.27
CA CYS A 108 -8.33 -10.00 42.86
C CYS A 108 -9.76 -9.45 43.15
N CYS A 109 -10.66 -10.25 43.75
CA CYS A 109 -12.00 -9.79 44.18
C CYS A 109 -12.32 -10.05 45.66
N SER A 110 -11.36 -10.41 46.51
CA SER A 110 -11.69 -10.64 47.93
C SER A 110 -10.51 -10.39 48.86
N SER A 111 -10.26 -9.12 49.20
CA SER A 111 -9.73 -8.68 50.50
C SER A 111 -9.67 -7.15 50.56
N SER A 112 -10.63 -6.54 51.25
CA SER A 112 -10.58 -5.14 51.67
C SER A 112 -9.57 -4.99 52.80
N SER A 113 -8.31 -4.70 52.47
CA SER A 113 -7.36 -4.11 53.42
C SER A 113 -7.40 -2.59 53.26
N ASN A 114 -7.78 -1.88 54.32
CA ASN A 114 -7.69 -0.43 54.41
C ASN A 114 -6.23 0.00 54.26
N ILE A 115 -5.85 0.42 53.05
CA ILE A 115 -4.58 1.09 52.78
C ILE A 115 -4.81 2.56 53.11
N SER A 116 -4.24 3.03 54.22
CA SER A 116 -4.13 4.47 54.50
C SER A 116 -3.06 5.05 53.57
N ILE A 117 -3.49 5.46 52.39
CA ILE A 117 -2.67 6.13 51.37
C ILE A 117 -2.20 7.47 51.97
N SER A 118 -0.89 7.72 51.93
CA SER A 118 -0.31 9.01 52.37
C SER A 118 -0.83 10.15 51.48
N GLU A 119 -1.03 11.35 52.02
CA GLU A 119 -1.50 12.53 51.25
C GLU A 119 -0.60 12.83 50.05
N GLU A 120 0.69 12.53 50.16
CA GLU A 120 1.69 12.66 49.08
C GLU A 120 1.47 11.64 47.95
N GLU A 121 1.10 10.40 48.29
CA GLU A 121 0.78 9.34 47.31
C GLU A 121 -0.54 9.66 46.58
N TYR A 122 -1.51 10.23 47.29
CA TYR A 122 -2.77 10.69 46.70
C TYR A 122 -2.55 11.83 45.70
N ASN A 123 -1.71 12.81 46.03
CA ASN A 123 -1.36 13.91 45.13
C ASN A 123 -0.58 13.42 43.90
N THR A 124 0.34 12.48 44.08
CA THR A 124 1.08 11.85 42.97
C THR A 124 0.14 11.08 42.04
N MET A 125 -0.80 10.33 42.61
CA MET A 125 -1.81 9.58 41.84
C MET A 125 -2.72 10.51 41.04
N ILE A 126 -3.15 11.64 41.59
CA ILE A 126 -3.94 12.66 40.86
C ILE A 126 -3.15 13.22 39.67
N GLN A 127 -1.86 13.49 39.86
CA GLN A 127 -1.00 13.98 38.79
C GLN A 127 -0.83 12.94 37.68
N GLU A 128 -0.61 11.67 38.03
CA GLU A 128 -0.53 10.58 37.06
C GLU A 128 -1.85 10.41 36.30
N ILE A 129 -2.99 10.43 36.98
CA ILE A 129 -4.32 10.35 36.33
C ILE A 129 -4.51 11.53 35.36
N SER A 130 -4.04 12.72 35.71
CA SER A 130 -4.11 13.90 34.84
C SER A 130 -3.23 13.74 33.59
N GLN A 131 -2.01 13.23 33.76
CA GLN A 131 -1.11 12.93 32.64
C GLN A 131 -1.65 11.80 31.75
N LEU A 132 -2.23 10.75 32.33
CA LEU A 132 -2.86 9.67 31.56
C LEU A 132 -4.03 10.19 30.73
N ARG A 133 -4.86 11.09 31.29
CA ARG A 133 -5.95 11.74 30.54
C ARG A 133 -5.42 12.58 29.38
N GLU A 134 -4.38 13.38 29.60
CA GLU A 134 -3.77 14.20 28.55
C GLU A 134 -3.18 13.33 27.44
N ASN A 135 -2.44 12.28 27.79
CA ASN A 135 -1.91 11.32 26.83
C ASN A 135 -3.01 10.61 26.05
N SER A 136 -4.13 10.27 26.69
CA SER A 136 -5.28 9.66 26.02
C SER A 136 -5.90 10.61 24.99
N ILE A 137 -6.02 11.90 25.31
CA ILE A 137 -6.53 12.92 24.38
C ILE A 137 -5.58 13.06 23.18
N GLN A 138 -4.27 13.16 23.43
CA GLN A 138 -3.27 13.23 22.36
C GLN A 138 -3.26 11.98 21.47
N LEU A 139 -3.47 10.79 22.03
CA LEU A 139 -3.61 9.56 21.25
C LEU A 139 -4.86 9.61 20.37
N GLU A 140 -5.98 10.08 20.90
CA GLU A 140 -7.24 10.20 20.15
C GLU A 140 -7.11 11.21 18.99
N GLU A 141 -6.43 12.34 19.21
CA GLU A 141 -6.13 13.31 18.16
C GLU A 141 -5.23 12.72 17.07
N LYS A 142 -4.18 11.97 17.45
CA LYS A 142 -3.32 11.28 16.48
C LYS A 142 -4.07 10.21 15.69
N ILE A 143 -4.98 9.47 16.32
CA ILE A 143 -5.84 8.51 15.63
C ILE A 143 -6.71 9.22 14.61
N LYS A 144 -7.38 10.32 14.98
CA LYS A 144 -8.19 11.12 14.04
C LYS A 144 -7.37 11.68 12.89
N SER A 145 -6.13 12.14 13.16
CA SER A 145 -5.22 12.59 12.11
C SER A 145 -4.87 11.46 11.13
N LEU A 146 -4.51 10.28 11.65
CA LEU A 146 -4.18 9.12 10.82
C LEU A 146 -5.39 8.62 10.01
N GLU A 147 -6.60 8.69 10.57
CA GLU A 147 -7.84 8.37 9.86
C GLU A 147 -8.09 9.34 8.69
N ASN A 148 -7.88 10.64 8.90
CA ASN A 148 -7.98 11.64 7.84
C ASN A 148 -6.93 11.42 6.74
N ASP A 149 -5.69 11.10 7.12
CA ASP A 149 -4.61 10.81 6.17
C ASP A 149 -4.92 9.54 5.36
N LEU A 150 -5.44 8.49 5.99
CA LEU A 150 -5.89 7.28 5.31
C LEU A 150 -7.03 7.56 4.34
N GLN A 151 -8.00 8.40 4.72
CA GLN A 151 -9.10 8.79 3.85
C GLN A 151 -8.58 9.56 2.63
N SER A 152 -7.68 10.53 2.84
CA SER A 152 -7.05 11.30 1.77
C SER A 152 -6.24 10.39 0.84
N LEU A 153 -5.45 9.48 1.40
CA LEU A 153 -4.65 8.52 0.62
C LEU A 153 -5.55 7.61 -0.23
N ASN A 154 -6.66 7.13 0.32
CA ASN A 154 -7.61 6.30 -0.41
C ASN A 154 -8.32 7.08 -1.53
N GLN A 155 -8.65 8.35 -1.31
CA GLN A 155 -9.17 9.23 -2.35
C GLN A 155 -8.15 9.42 -3.48
N ASN A 156 -6.89 9.70 -3.15
CA ASN A 156 -5.81 9.83 -4.14
C ASN A 156 -5.59 8.52 -4.91
N TYR A 157 -5.63 7.37 -4.23
CA TYR A 157 -5.49 6.06 -4.87
C TYR A 157 -6.62 5.77 -5.86
N SER A 158 -7.87 6.09 -5.49
CA SER A 158 -9.02 5.93 -6.40
C SER A 158 -8.94 6.86 -7.62
N ALA A 159 -8.52 8.11 -7.43
CA ALA A 159 -8.27 9.05 -8.52
C ALA A 159 -7.18 8.54 -9.47
N LEU A 160 -6.04 8.10 -8.93
CA LEU A 160 -4.93 7.57 -9.73
C LEU A 160 -5.29 6.27 -10.46
N THR A 161 -6.15 5.45 -9.87
CA THR A 161 -6.67 4.24 -10.52
C THR A 161 -7.58 4.60 -11.70
N SER A 162 -8.42 5.63 -11.56
CA SER A 162 -9.27 6.15 -12.65
C SER A 162 -8.46 6.77 -13.79
N GLU A 163 -7.42 7.54 -13.46
CA GLU A 163 -6.49 8.10 -14.45
C GLU A 163 -5.74 6.99 -15.21
N ASN A 164 -5.26 5.95 -14.51
CA ASN A 164 -4.63 4.81 -15.17
C ASN A 164 -5.59 4.06 -16.10
N ALA A 165 -6.85 3.87 -15.69
CA ALA A 165 -7.86 3.26 -16.56
C ALA A 165 -8.08 4.10 -17.84
N THR A 166 -8.12 5.44 -17.70
CA THR A 166 -8.25 6.37 -18.82
C THR A 166 -7.04 6.34 -19.74
N LEU A 167 -5.83 6.29 -19.19
CA LEU A 167 -4.60 6.17 -19.97
C LEU A 167 -4.55 4.85 -20.74
N LYS A 168 -5.00 3.75 -20.13
CA LYS A 168 -5.06 2.45 -20.80
C LYS A 168 -6.02 2.47 -22.00
N VAL A 169 -7.20 3.06 -21.85
CA VAL A 169 -8.15 3.24 -22.97
C VAL A 169 -7.52 4.07 -24.09
N LYS A 170 -6.86 5.18 -23.74
CA LYS A 170 -6.16 6.01 -24.74
C LYS A 170 -5.02 5.26 -25.45
N PHE A 171 -4.32 4.37 -24.74
CA PHE A 171 -3.28 3.53 -25.33
C PHE A 171 -3.87 2.52 -26.32
N GLU A 172 -4.97 1.87 -25.97
CA GLU A 172 -5.71 0.96 -26.86
C GLU A 172 -6.25 1.70 -28.10
N GLU A 173 -6.76 2.92 -27.94
CA GLU A 173 -7.19 3.77 -29.06
C GLU A 173 -6.01 4.16 -29.98
N LEU A 174 -4.84 4.43 -29.40
CA LEU A 174 -3.63 4.74 -30.17
C LEU A 174 -3.13 3.52 -30.94
N GLU A 175 -3.15 2.34 -30.32
CA GLU A 175 -2.78 1.08 -30.94
C GLU A 175 -3.69 0.74 -32.13
N GLN A 176 -5.00 0.95 -31.99
CA GLN A 176 -5.96 0.79 -33.10
C GLN A 176 -5.70 1.77 -34.25
N ALA A 177 -5.37 3.03 -33.93
CA ALA A 177 -5.02 4.03 -34.94
C ALA A 177 -3.75 3.64 -35.71
N VAL A 178 -2.74 3.12 -35.00
CA VAL A 178 -1.49 2.62 -35.61
C VAL A 178 -1.76 1.41 -36.50
N GLN A 179 -2.59 0.46 -36.07
CA GLN A 179 -2.97 -0.69 -36.89
C GLN A 179 -3.69 -0.25 -38.17
N SER A 180 -4.61 0.71 -38.06
CA SER A 180 -5.35 1.26 -39.21
C SER A 180 -4.40 1.95 -40.20
N LEU A 181 -3.45 2.74 -39.71
CA LEU A 181 -2.40 3.36 -40.52
C LEU A 181 -1.53 2.32 -41.23
N SER A 182 -1.18 1.22 -40.55
CA SER A 182 -0.41 0.13 -41.16
C SER A 182 -1.19 -0.60 -42.26
N SER A 183 -2.50 -0.82 -42.10
CA SER A 183 -3.32 -1.37 -43.17
C SER A 183 -3.41 -0.42 -44.37
N PHE A 184 -3.57 0.88 -44.13
CA PHE A 184 -3.57 1.88 -45.21
C PHE A 184 -2.22 1.97 -45.92
N GLU A 185 -1.11 1.81 -45.21
CA GLU A 185 0.22 1.80 -45.82
C GLU A 185 0.40 0.60 -46.76
N LYS A 186 -0.04 -0.59 -46.35
CA LYS A 186 -0.03 -1.79 -47.20
C LYS A 186 -0.94 -1.65 -48.42
N GLU A 187 -2.13 -1.07 -48.25
CA GLU A 187 -3.04 -0.81 -49.36
C GLU A 187 -2.41 0.17 -50.35
N ARG A 188 -1.78 1.24 -49.86
CA ARG A 188 -1.02 2.18 -50.70
C ARG A 188 0.11 1.49 -51.46
N GLU A 189 0.89 0.63 -50.81
CA GLU A 189 1.95 -0.15 -51.48
C GLU A 189 1.38 -1.06 -52.57
N SER A 190 0.27 -1.75 -52.31
CA SER A 190 -0.42 -2.58 -53.30
C SER A 190 -0.87 -1.76 -54.52
N VAL A 191 -1.49 -0.61 -54.30
CA VAL A 191 -1.95 0.28 -55.38
C VAL A 191 -0.77 0.81 -56.20
N ILE A 192 0.35 1.16 -55.55
CA ILE A 192 1.57 1.59 -56.25
C ILE A 192 2.16 0.46 -57.10
N ALA A 193 2.17 -0.78 -56.59
CA ALA A 193 2.65 -1.94 -57.32
C ALA A 193 1.77 -2.23 -58.55
N ASP A 194 0.44 -2.22 -58.39
CA ASP A 194 -0.53 -2.39 -59.49
C ASP A 194 -0.38 -1.30 -60.56
N LEU A 195 -0.21 -0.05 -60.14
CA LEU A 195 0.05 1.08 -61.03
C LEU A 195 1.34 0.90 -61.82
N SER A 196 2.42 0.47 -61.16
CA SER A 196 3.72 0.24 -61.79
C SER A 196 3.63 -0.87 -62.85
N ALA A 197 2.94 -1.96 -62.54
CA ALA A 197 2.70 -3.06 -63.48
C ALA A 197 1.81 -2.64 -64.67
N LYS A 198 0.81 -1.79 -64.45
CA LYS A 198 -0.05 -1.26 -65.52
C LYS A 198 0.66 -0.23 -66.41
N ILE A 199 1.52 0.61 -65.85
CA ILE A 199 2.35 1.56 -66.62
C ILE A 199 3.29 0.82 -67.58
N GLU A 200 3.83 -0.34 -67.18
CA GLU A 200 4.62 -1.18 -68.08
C GLU A 200 3.80 -1.82 -69.21
N THR A 201 2.46 -1.88 -69.10
CA THR A 201 1.60 -2.68 -70.01
C THR A 201 0.62 -1.88 -70.89
N GLN A 202 0.32 -0.60 -70.63
CA GLN A 202 -0.65 0.16 -71.47
C GLN A 202 -0.42 1.70 -71.51
N PRO A 203 -0.50 2.35 -72.69
CA PRO A 203 -0.45 3.81 -72.78
C PRO A 203 -1.86 4.47 -72.72
N ASP A 204 -1.94 5.46 -71.82
CA ASP A 204 -2.67 6.74 -71.89
C ASP A 204 -4.12 6.93 -71.42
N ASN A 205 -5.02 5.93 -71.33
CA ASN A 205 -6.41 6.23 -70.91
C ASN A 205 -6.82 5.77 -69.49
N ASP A 206 -6.18 4.75 -68.91
CA ASP A 206 -6.54 4.21 -67.58
C ASP A 206 -5.84 4.96 -66.41
N LEU A 207 -4.75 5.67 -66.71
CA LEU A 207 -3.95 6.47 -65.76
C LEU A 207 -4.76 7.57 -65.05
N LYS A 208 -5.77 8.12 -65.72
CA LYS A 208 -6.55 9.25 -65.20
C LYS A 208 -7.52 8.85 -64.09
N GLY A 209 -8.06 7.63 -64.16
CA GLY A 209 -8.93 7.08 -63.11
C GLY A 209 -8.16 6.74 -61.84
N GLN A 210 -6.97 6.18 -61.99
CA GLN A 210 -6.13 5.81 -60.85
C GLN A 210 -5.47 7.01 -60.18
N LEU A 211 -5.18 8.09 -60.93
CA LEU A 211 -4.71 9.35 -60.35
C LEU A 211 -5.79 10.03 -59.50
N LEU A 212 -7.07 9.87 -59.87
CA LEU A 212 -8.19 10.31 -59.04
C LEU A 212 -8.27 9.49 -57.73
N GLU A 213 -8.10 8.18 -57.81
CA GLU A 213 -8.11 7.27 -56.64
C GLU A 213 -6.92 7.53 -55.69
N LEU A 214 -5.72 7.76 -56.24
CA LEU A 214 -4.55 8.20 -55.47
C LEU A 214 -4.77 9.56 -54.80
N SER A 215 -5.41 10.51 -55.50
CA SER A 215 -5.72 11.81 -54.90
C SER A 215 -6.75 11.69 -53.76
N HIS A 216 -7.65 10.71 -53.85
CA HIS A 216 -8.62 10.42 -52.81
C HIS A 216 -7.94 9.82 -51.58
N LEU A 217 -7.12 8.78 -51.78
CA LEU A 217 -6.32 8.16 -50.72
C LEU A 217 -5.35 9.15 -50.07
N GLN A 218 -4.73 10.05 -50.84
CA GLN A 218 -3.87 11.10 -50.31
C GLN A 218 -4.66 12.09 -49.43
N LYS A 219 -5.86 12.51 -49.87
CA LYS A 219 -6.75 13.35 -49.06
C LYS A 219 -7.20 12.67 -47.77
N GLU A 220 -7.44 11.37 -47.83
CA GLU A 220 -7.87 10.57 -46.70
C GLU A 220 -6.73 10.35 -45.69
N ALA A 221 -5.53 10.02 -46.17
CA ALA A 221 -4.31 9.97 -45.35
C ALA A 221 -4.01 11.33 -44.70
N GLN A 222 -4.18 12.44 -45.45
CA GLN A 222 -3.95 13.77 -44.91
C GLN A 222 -4.98 14.16 -43.84
N LYS A 223 -6.25 13.73 -43.96
CA LYS A 223 -7.23 13.84 -42.88
C LYS A 223 -6.84 13.01 -41.65
N GLY A 224 -6.33 11.80 -41.86
CA GLY A 224 -5.81 10.95 -40.78
C GLY A 224 -4.65 11.59 -40.02
N ILE A 225 -3.70 12.20 -40.73
CA ILE A 225 -2.56 12.92 -40.13
C ILE A 225 -3.04 14.14 -39.33
N SER A 226 -3.98 14.92 -39.87
CA SER A 226 -4.53 16.08 -39.16
C SER A 226 -5.25 15.68 -37.87
N SER A 227 -6.06 14.61 -37.89
CA SER A 227 -6.75 14.14 -36.68
C SER A 227 -5.77 13.58 -35.64
N PHE A 228 -4.67 12.96 -36.07
CA PHE A 228 -3.61 12.51 -35.19
C PHE A 228 -2.85 13.68 -34.56
N SER A 229 -2.57 14.73 -35.33
CA SER A 229 -1.96 15.97 -34.82
C SER A 229 -2.83 16.64 -33.77
N GLU A 230 -4.15 16.72 -33.99
CA GLU A 230 -5.09 17.26 -33.00
C GLU A 230 -5.13 16.42 -31.71
N ARG A 231 -5.06 15.08 -31.83
CA ARG A 231 -4.97 14.17 -30.69
C ARG A 231 -3.67 14.35 -29.92
N LEU A 232 -2.54 14.56 -30.61
CA LEU A 232 -1.25 14.85 -29.99
C LEU A 232 -1.25 16.20 -29.26
N ASP A 233 -1.80 17.25 -29.85
CA ASP A 233 -1.94 18.56 -29.20
C ASP A 233 -2.83 18.48 -27.94
N ALA A 234 -3.92 17.70 -28.00
CA ALA A 234 -4.76 17.43 -26.84
C ALA A 234 -4.01 16.64 -25.76
N LEU A 235 -3.17 15.68 -26.16
CA LEU A 235 -2.32 14.92 -25.24
C LEU A 235 -1.27 15.82 -24.58
N GLU A 236 -0.56 16.64 -25.35
CA GLU A 236 0.44 17.58 -24.85
C GLU A 236 -0.17 18.59 -23.87
N LYS A 237 -1.36 19.12 -24.17
CA LYS A 237 -2.10 19.98 -23.25
C LYS A 237 -2.48 19.25 -21.95
N SER A 238 -2.89 17.98 -22.02
CA SER A 238 -3.20 17.19 -20.83
C SER A 238 -1.97 16.84 -19.99
N LEU A 239 -0.82 16.61 -20.64
CA LEU A 239 0.47 16.33 -19.97
C LEU A 239 1.04 17.59 -19.31
N LYS A 240 0.95 18.76 -19.94
CA LYS A 240 1.30 20.05 -19.33
C LYS A 240 0.39 20.43 -18.16
N GLN A 241 -0.79 19.81 -18.05
CA GLN A 241 -1.70 19.97 -16.92
C GLN A 241 -1.44 18.98 -15.78
N SER A 242 -0.56 17.98 -15.97
CA SER A 242 -0.10 17.15 -14.87
C SER A 242 0.81 17.97 -13.94
N PRO A 243 0.44 18.18 -12.66
CA PRO A 243 1.18 19.03 -11.73
C PRO A 243 2.56 18.47 -11.35
N THR A 244 2.94 17.30 -11.86
CA THR A 244 4.23 16.64 -11.60
C THR A 244 5.31 16.95 -12.64
N ALA A 245 4.99 17.56 -13.79
CA ALA A 245 5.98 18.01 -14.77
C ALA A 245 6.45 19.44 -14.45
N GLY A 246 7.37 19.58 -13.50
CA GLY A 246 7.88 20.87 -13.03
C GLY A 246 9.32 20.77 -12.54
N ILE A 247 9.62 21.32 -11.37
CA ILE A 247 10.95 21.19 -10.73
C ILE A 247 11.42 19.72 -10.60
N PHE A 248 10.49 18.77 -10.56
CA PHE A 248 10.76 17.33 -10.50
C PHE A 248 11.37 16.74 -11.78
N SER A 249 11.35 17.45 -12.92
CA SER A 249 12.08 17.01 -14.12
C SER A 249 13.60 17.08 -13.93
N TYR A 250 14.07 17.82 -12.92
CA TYR A 250 15.49 18.02 -12.62
C TYR A 250 15.93 17.28 -11.35
N ILE A 251 15.00 16.64 -10.64
CA ILE A 251 15.28 15.86 -9.42
C ILE A 251 15.07 14.38 -9.78
N GLU A 252 16.14 13.65 -10.06
CA GLU A 252 16.05 12.26 -10.55
C GLU A 252 15.68 11.25 -9.44
N SER A 253 16.19 11.45 -8.22
CA SER A 253 15.92 10.56 -7.09
C SER A 253 14.52 10.78 -6.52
N ARG A 254 13.80 9.68 -6.31
CA ARG A 254 12.46 9.70 -5.70
C ARG A 254 12.50 10.09 -4.23
N GLU A 255 13.57 9.74 -3.53
CA GLU A 255 13.82 10.12 -2.15
C GLU A 255 13.99 11.65 -2.04
N ASP A 256 14.76 12.23 -2.95
CA ASP A 256 15.00 13.67 -3.02
C ASP A 256 13.73 14.46 -3.40
N GLN A 257 12.93 13.93 -4.33
CA GLN A 257 11.62 14.50 -4.63
C GLN A 257 10.72 14.52 -3.39
N ASN A 258 10.68 13.42 -2.63
CA ASN A 258 9.86 13.33 -1.41
C ASN A 258 10.36 14.29 -0.31
N GLN A 259 11.67 14.47 -0.15
CA GLN A 259 12.23 15.45 0.78
C GLN A 259 11.85 16.87 0.40
N PHE A 260 11.99 17.22 -0.89
CA PHE A 260 11.57 18.53 -1.39
C PHE A 260 10.07 18.78 -1.15
N ILE A 261 9.21 17.81 -1.48
CA ILE A 261 7.76 17.91 -1.25
C ILE A 261 7.47 18.16 0.22
N LYS A 262 8.05 17.34 1.10
CA LYS A 262 7.84 17.42 2.55
C LYS A 262 8.22 18.79 3.11
N PHE A 263 9.38 19.32 2.74
CA PHE A 263 9.84 20.61 3.26
C PHE A 263 9.08 21.80 2.67
N VAL A 264 8.67 21.73 1.40
CA VAL A 264 7.79 22.75 0.83
C VAL A 264 6.43 22.75 1.52
N GLU A 265 5.85 21.58 1.79
CA GLU A 265 4.59 21.46 2.52
C GLU A 265 4.72 22.00 3.94
N GLU A 266 5.77 21.63 4.67
CA GLU A 266 6.06 22.16 6.02
C GLU A 266 6.18 23.69 6.03
N ALA A 267 6.93 24.26 5.08
CA ALA A 267 7.12 25.71 5.00
C ALA A 267 5.84 26.45 4.58
N VAL A 268 5.00 25.84 3.74
CA VAL A 268 3.68 26.38 3.37
C VAL A 268 2.71 26.32 4.54
N SER A 269 2.68 25.23 5.31
CA SER A 269 1.85 25.10 6.52
C SER A 269 2.22 26.10 7.61
N GLN A 270 3.47 26.55 7.65
CA GLN A 270 3.94 27.62 8.54
C GLN A 270 3.71 29.04 7.99
N ASP A 271 2.97 29.19 6.90
CA ASP A 271 2.63 30.46 6.26
C ASP A 271 3.85 31.31 5.85
N MET A 272 4.99 30.66 5.59
CA MET A 272 6.22 31.35 5.22
C MET A 272 6.09 32.11 3.89
N THR A 273 6.75 33.26 3.78
CA THR A 273 6.89 34.01 2.52
C THR A 273 7.85 33.32 1.56
N TYR A 274 7.81 33.64 0.26
CA TYR A 274 8.67 32.99 -0.73
C TYR A 274 10.17 33.10 -0.42
N SER A 275 10.62 34.22 0.14
CA SER A 275 12.02 34.41 0.55
C SER A 275 12.39 33.59 1.80
N GLN A 276 11.45 33.44 2.74
CA GLN A 276 11.63 32.58 3.91
C GLN A 276 11.66 31.10 3.51
N ILE A 277 10.79 30.68 2.58
CA ILE A 277 10.79 29.32 2.04
C ILE A 277 12.13 29.03 1.34
N ASP A 278 12.66 29.95 0.54
CA ASP A 278 13.94 29.78 -0.14
C ASP A 278 15.10 29.56 0.85
N THR A 279 15.12 30.35 1.94
CA THR A 279 16.10 30.21 3.02
C THR A 279 15.93 28.88 3.76
N PHE A 280 14.69 28.52 4.08
CA PHE A 280 14.34 27.28 4.76
C PHE A 280 14.72 26.03 3.95
N LEU A 281 14.49 26.06 2.64
CA LEU A 281 14.88 24.98 1.74
C LEU A 281 16.41 24.86 1.65
N THR A 282 17.12 26.00 1.58
CA THR A 282 18.60 26.02 1.57
C THR A 282 19.19 25.40 2.86
N GLU A 283 18.56 25.61 4.02
CA GLU A 283 19.02 25.09 5.31
C GLU A 283 18.72 23.59 5.51
N LYS A 284 17.64 23.08 4.91
CA LYS A 284 17.11 21.74 5.20
C LYS A 284 17.41 20.71 4.12
N LEU A 285 17.68 21.12 2.88
CA LEU A 285 17.94 20.23 1.76
C LEU A 285 19.42 19.87 1.63
N ASN A 286 19.67 18.75 0.96
CA ASN A 286 21.01 18.36 0.52
C ASN A 286 21.56 19.41 -0.47
N PRO A 287 22.85 19.78 -0.42
CA PRO A 287 23.49 20.71 -1.37
C PRO A 287 23.18 20.48 -2.85
N GLU A 288 23.05 19.23 -3.30
CA GLU A 288 22.71 18.92 -4.70
C GLU A 288 21.29 19.37 -5.07
N LEU A 289 20.33 19.15 -4.16
CA LEU A 289 18.94 19.61 -4.28
C LEU A 289 18.83 21.13 -4.22
N ASP A 290 19.56 21.77 -3.31
CA ASP A 290 19.63 23.23 -3.20
C ASP A 290 20.15 23.88 -4.48
N GLN A 291 21.18 23.28 -5.10
CA GLN A 291 21.70 23.73 -6.38
C GLN A 291 20.63 23.68 -7.49
N ILE A 292 19.93 22.55 -7.64
CA ILE A 292 18.86 22.39 -8.63
C ILE A 292 17.76 23.44 -8.44
N ILE A 293 17.39 23.74 -7.20
CA ILE A 293 16.37 24.75 -6.87
C ILE A 293 16.83 26.15 -7.25
N LYS A 294 18.10 26.47 -7.00
CA LYS A 294 18.71 27.77 -7.35
C LYS A 294 18.90 27.95 -8.85
N GLU A 295 19.15 26.87 -9.58
CA GLU A 295 19.22 26.89 -11.05
C GLU A 295 17.83 27.07 -11.69
N HIS A 296 16.76 26.63 -11.00
CA HIS A 296 15.40 26.67 -11.52
C HIS A 296 14.37 27.40 -10.61
N PRO A 297 14.61 28.66 -10.21
CA PRO A 297 13.79 29.35 -9.20
C PRO A 297 12.35 29.61 -9.67
N ALA A 298 12.12 29.73 -10.98
CA ALA A 298 10.78 29.92 -11.55
C ALA A 298 9.90 28.66 -11.40
N LEU A 299 10.49 27.47 -11.55
CA LEU A 299 9.79 26.20 -11.41
C LEU A 299 9.44 25.94 -9.94
N THR A 300 10.40 26.18 -9.05
CA THR A 300 10.20 26.10 -7.59
C THR A 300 9.08 27.03 -7.12
N LYS A 301 9.10 28.30 -7.53
CA LYS A 301 8.04 29.26 -7.19
C LYS A 301 6.66 28.85 -7.72
N THR A 302 6.62 28.27 -8.92
CA THR A 302 5.36 27.79 -9.52
C THR A 302 4.80 26.62 -8.70
N TYR A 303 5.65 25.69 -8.27
CA TYR A 303 5.26 24.59 -7.41
C TYR A 303 4.72 25.09 -6.05
N ILE A 304 5.45 25.97 -5.37
CA ILE A 304 5.03 26.58 -4.08
C ILE A 304 3.69 27.31 -4.25
N ARG A 305 3.50 28.06 -5.33
CA ARG A 305 2.25 28.76 -5.61
C ARG A 305 1.07 27.80 -5.79
N ASN A 306 1.28 26.69 -6.50
CA ASN A 306 0.25 25.68 -6.69
C ASN A 306 -0.11 24.99 -5.38
N LYS A 307 0.87 24.77 -4.49
CA LYS A 307 0.63 24.24 -3.14
C LYS A 307 -0.12 25.21 -2.25
N LYS A 308 0.19 26.50 -2.28
CA LYS A 308 -0.57 27.53 -1.53
C LYS A 308 -2.01 27.75 -2.01
N ARG A 309 -2.36 27.30 -3.23
CA ARG A 309 -3.69 27.45 -3.81
C ARG A 309 -4.63 26.28 -3.54
N LYS A 310 -4.09 25.13 -3.11
CA LYS A 310 -4.87 23.97 -2.69
C LYS A 310 -5.14 24.06 -1.20
#